data_AF-A0A7S0X7F4-F1
#
_entry.id   AF-A0A7S0X7F4-F1
#
_cell.length_a   1.000
_cell.length_b   1.000
_cell.length_c   1.000
_cell.angle_alpha   90.00
_cell.angle_beta   90.00
_cell.angle_gamma   90.00
#
_symmetry.space_group_name_H-M   'P 1'
#
loop_
_entity.id
_entity.type
_entity.pdbx_description
1 polymer ?
#
loop_
_entity_poly.entity_id
_entity_poly.type
_entity_poly.pdbx_seq_one_letter_code
_entity_poly.pdbx_strand_id
1 'polypeptide(L)'
;DGTCCSFSTFIANPPYYNSNNGYSNCTACNVLNGGQCGMCAAGYTLEPLYPSRYGSSDLVCRQVCDPAFEFRSRSSLAISCTTKLTRGTHCDVYEPDACASGLCGGVDGGSGYCCSNAASASNCTRGCEPSSYMTSLAGTCTTRSISGETCQTSSDCFDNRACLDGTCCSFSTDDASPALHHYHKGYSDCTACNTLEGGQCSMCAAGYTLEHQYPSYHGIGQELGNMVCRQVCDSVTEFRRSFTDIFCTKRLSPGTYCDANQPDICASGLCGIDGNTGSGFCCGNAAATANCSRGCEPLLMTLVAGMCTQRSISGEICQTSNDCFNGRACLNGTCCSFSTDDANSLYYSISTGYSNCTACDKLSGGQCSMCVAGYKLEPQYPSYYGIGPGNMVCRQVCDPAIEFRRSWNDISCTKKLLPGAYCDVITPDTCASGLCGGVDGG
;
A
#
# COMPACT_ATOMS: atom_id res chain seq x y z
N ASP A 1 19.43 22.70 32.69
CA ASP A 1 20.41 22.14 33.66
C ASP A 1 21.85 22.14 33.12
N GLY A 2 22.11 22.62 31.89
CA GLY A 2 23.47 22.63 31.32
C GLY A 2 23.91 21.27 30.75
N THR A 3 23.00 20.29 30.67
CA THR A 3 23.26 18.96 30.12
C THR A 3 22.68 18.86 28.70
N CYS A 4 23.44 18.28 27.77
CA CYS A 4 22.95 18.02 26.41
C CYS A 4 22.04 16.79 26.39
N CYS A 5 20.84 16.94 25.83
CA CYS A 5 19.90 15.84 25.58
C CYS A 5 20.28 15.09 24.29
N SER A 6 20.00 13.79 24.24
CA SER A 6 20.32 12.94 23.07
C SER A 6 19.28 12.98 21.95
N PHE A 7 18.22 13.77 22.11
CA PHE A 7 17.20 14.01 21.09
C PHE A 7 17.35 15.42 20.49
N SER A 8 17.12 15.54 19.18
CA SER A 8 17.23 16.82 18.46
C SER A 8 16.01 17.72 18.71
N THR A 9 16.21 19.03 18.60
CA THR A 9 15.15 20.06 18.63
C THR A 9 14.08 19.82 17.57
N PHE A 10 14.44 19.22 16.43
CA PHE A 10 13.53 18.83 15.35
C PHE A 10 12.53 17.73 15.77
N ILE A 11 12.91 16.87 16.73
CA ILE A 11 12.03 15.85 17.32
C ILE A 11 11.14 16.46 18.42
N ALA A 12 11.60 17.53 19.08
CA ALA A 12 10.84 18.26 20.09
C ALA A 12 9.83 19.26 19.48
N ASN A 13 10.04 19.74 18.24
CA ASN A 13 9.12 20.61 17.52
C ASN A 13 9.18 20.32 16.01
N PRO A 14 8.53 19.25 15.53
CA PRO A 14 8.46 18.99 14.10
C PRO A 14 7.57 20.06 13.42
N PRO A 15 8.07 20.78 12.39
CA PRO A 15 7.26 21.77 11.65
C PRO A 15 6.21 21.11 10.75
N TYR A 16 6.32 19.82 10.50
CA TYR A 16 5.40 19.03 9.72
C TYR A 16 5.27 17.64 10.36
N TYR A 17 4.04 17.21 10.61
CA TYR A 17 3.59 16.02 11.35
C TYR A 17 3.22 16.23 12.82
N ASN A 18 1.97 15.86 13.10
CA ASN A 18 1.26 15.89 14.38
C ASN A 18 1.76 14.79 15.35
N SER A 19 3.06 14.47 15.31
CA SER A 19 3.70 13.50 16.19
C SER A 19 4.50 14.24 17.26
N ASN A 20 3.79 14.77 18.26
CA ASN A 20 4.41 15.17 19.51
C ASN A 20 4.96 13.88 20.14
N ASN A 21 6.28 13.67 20.11
CA ASN A 21 6.93 12.47 20.67
C ASN A 21 7.25 12.62 22.17
N GLY A 22 6.69 13.64 22.85
CA GLY A 22 6.75 13.80 24.32
C GLY A 22 8.05 14.38 24.85
N TYR A 23 9.06 14.50 23.99
CA TYR A 23 10.33 15.17 24.28
C TYR A 23 10.18 16.68 24.47
N SER A 24 9.14 17.29 23.89
CA SER A 24 8.83 18.72 24.02
C SER A 24 8.51 19.17 25.45
N ASN A 25 8.06 18.24 26.31
CA ASN A 25 7.72 18.51 27.71
C ASN A 25 8.83 18.11 28.68
N CYS A 26 10.02 17.79 28.17
CA CYS A 26 11.18 17.47 28.97
C CYS A 26 11.84 18.74 29.52
N THR A 27 11.99 18.83 30.84
CA THR A 27 12.58 20.00 31.52
C THR A 27 14.03 19.79 31.95
N ALA A 28 14.49 18.53 31.99
CA ALA A 28 15.88 18.17 32.27
C ALA A 28 16.21 16.78 31.72
N CYS A 29 17.49 16.56 31.39
CA CYS A 29 17.96 15.30 30.81
C CYS A 29 18.85 14.52 31.78
N ASN A 30 18.71 13.20 31.79
CA ASN A 30 19.47 12.33 32.68
C ASN A 30 20.74 11.81 31.97
N VAL A 31 21.89 12.29 32.43
CA VAL A 31 23.21 11.89 31.92
C VAL A 31 23.52 10.42 32.13
N LEU A 32 22.95 9.78 33.17
CA LEU A 32 23.17 8.36 33.47
C LEU A 32 22.43 7.43 32.49
N ASN A 33 21.41 7.94 31.79
CA ASN A 33 20.62 7.21 30.79
C ASN A 33 20.87 7.76 29.37
N GLY A 34 22.13 8.08 29.04
CA GLY A 34 22.49 8.46 27.67
C GLY A 34 21.83 9.73 27.14
N GLY A 35 21.51 10.70 28.02
CA GLY A 35 20.91 11.98 27.62
C GLY A 35 19.39 11.95 27.36
N GLN A 36 18.71 10.87 27.78
CA GLN A 36 17.26 10.75 27.74
C GLN A 36 16.56 11.75 28.69
N CYS A 37 15.25 11.90 28.54
CA CYS A 37 14.49 12.75 29.43
C CYS A 37 14.55 12.24 30.88
N GLY A 38 14.92 13.14 31.81
CA GLY A 38 15.07 12.85 33.24
C GLY A 38 14.01 13.50 34.10
N MET A 39 13.45 14.63 33.67
CA MET A 39 12.36 15.32 34.35
C MET A 39 11.38 15.92 33.35
N CYS A 40 10.11 15.94 33.74
CA CYS A 40 9.02 16.45 32.94
C CYS A 40 8.48 17.77 33.50
N ALA A 41 7.83 18.56 32.63
CA ALA A 41 7.07 19.72 33.04
C ALA A 41 5.91 19.32 33.99
N ALA A 42 5.41 20.29 34.77
CA ALA A 42 4.23 20.07 35.60
C ALA A 42 3.03 19.61 34.75
N GLY A 43 2.33 18.58 35.23
CA GLY A 43 1.26 17.93 34.47
C GLY A 43 1.72 16.82 33.53
N TYR A 44 2.99 16.41 33.58
CA TYR A 44 3.53 15.30 32.79
C TYR A 44 4.29 14.28 33.66
N THR A 45 4.23 13.01 33.28
CA THR A 45 4.94 11.88 33.90
C THR A 45 5.94 11.26 32.94
N LEU A 46 7.06 10.79 33.50
CA LEU A 46 8.12 10.15 32.74
C LEU A 46 7.75 8.67 32.51
N GLU A 47 7.60 8.28 31.25
CA GLU A 47 7.17 6.94 30.86
C GLU A 47 7.96 6.43 29.62
N PRO A 48 8.09 5.11 29.41
CA PRO A 48 8.71 4.58 28.21
C PRO A 48 7.94 4.96 26.93
N LEU A 49 8.66 5.27 25.85
CA LEU A 49 8.08 5.61 24.54
C LEU A 49 7.35 4.39 23.93
N TYR A 50 7.85 3.17 24.16
CA TYR A 50 7.23 1.93 23.70
C TYR A 50 7.10 0.90 24.83
N PRO A 51 5.88 0.47 25.20
CA PRO A 51 5.68 -0.72 26.02
C PRO A 51 5.84 -1.97 25.14
N SER A 52 7.02 -2.22 24.56
CA SER A 52 7.28 -3.44 23.77
C SER A 52 8.13 -4.44 24.55
N ARG A 53 7.91 -5.73 24.29
CA ARG A 53 8.72 -6.87 24.80
C ARG A 53 10.21 -6.80 24.42
N TYR A 54 10.66 -5.78 23.67
CA TYR A 54 11.98 -5.67 23.07
C TYR A 54 12.88 -4.56 23.64
N GLY A 55 12.49 -3.92 24.75
CA GLY A 55 13.47 -3.22 25.61
C GLY A 55 14.06 -1.92 25.07
N SER A 56 13.32 -1.15 24.25
CA SER A 56 13.67 0.27 24.06
C SER A 56 13.40 1.02 25.37
N SER A 57 14.44 1.65 25.91
CA SER A 57 14.47 2.33 27.22
C SER A 57 14.21 3.83 27.14
N ASP A 58 13.77 4.35 25.99
CA ASP A 58 13.61 5.78 25.80
C ASP A 58 12.47 6.33 26.66
N LEU A 59 12.81 7.20 27.60
CA LEU A 59 11.87 7.87 28.49
C LEU A 59 11.38 9.18 27.88
N VAL A 60 10.07 9.36 27.86
CA VAL A 60 9.38 10.55 27.35
C VAL A 60 8.39 11.09 28.37
N CYS A 61 8.07 12.38 28.26
CA CYS A 61 7.09 13.03 29.12
C CYS A 61 5.70 12.91 28.53
N ARG A 62 4.81 12.19 29.22
CA ARG A 62 3.41 12.01 28.82
C ARG A 62 2.48 12.78 29.75
N GLN A 63 1.43 13.38 29.20
CA GLN A 63 0.52 14.23 29.96
C GLN A 63 -0.28 13.41 30.99
N VAL A 64 -0.33 13.86 32.24
CA VAL A 64 -1.19 13.28 33.28
C VAL A 64 -2.63 13.70 32.99
N CYS A 65 -3.48 12.73 32.68
CA CYS A 65 -4.88 12.98 32.36
C CYS A 65 -5.73 12.99 33.62
N ASP A 66 -6.78 13.82 33.64
CA ASP A 66 -7.81 13.72 34.67
C ASP A 66 -8.60 12.43 34.45
N PRO A 67 -8.49 11.42 35.34
CA PRO A 67 -9.13 10.12 35.14
C PRO A 67 -10.66 10.20 35.15
N ALA A 68 -11.25 11.31 35.60
CA ALA A 68 -12.70 11.51 35.56
C ALA A 68 -13.21 11.92 34.17
N PHE A 69 -12.42 12.67 33.40
CA PHE A 69 -12.88 13.30 32.15
C PHE A 69 -12.04 12.94 30.93
N GLU A 70 -10.84 12.43 31.12
CA GLU A 70 -9.86 12.22 30.08
C GLU A 70 -9.22 10.84 30.18
N PHE A 71 -8.69 10.39 29.06
CA PHE A 71 -7.91 9.17 28.95
C PHE A 71 -6.77 9.37 27.95
N ARG A 72 -5.85 8.41 27.91
CA ARG A 72 -4.78 8.36 26.92
C ARG A 72 -5.02 7.14 26.03
N SER A 73 -5.15 7.34 24.72
CA SER A 73 -5.24 6.20 23.78
C SER A 73 -3.98 5.34 23.88
N ARG A 74 -4.13 4.03 23.70
CA ARG A 74 -3.08 3.02 23.63
C ARG A 74 -2.30 3.03 22.33
N SER A 75 -2.65 3.85 21.34
CA SER A 75 -1.73 4.08 20.22
C SER A 75 -0.39 4.49 20.81
N SER A 76 0.69 3.78 20.48
CA SER A 76 2.00 3.89 21.15
C SER A 76 2.61 5.31 21.10
N LEU A 77 1.97 6.20 20.34
CA LEU A 77 2.34 7.59 20.09
C LEU A 77 1.41 8.61 20.73
N ALA A 78 0.34 8.20 21.45
CA ALA A 78 -0.53 9.15 22.13
C ALA A 78 0.14 9.70 23.40
N ILE A 79 0.39 11.00 23.40
CA ILE A 79 1.11 11.73 24.47
C ILE A 79 0.23 12.81 25.10
N SER A 80 -0.84 13.21 24.41
CA SER A 80 -1.88 14.11 24.90
C SER A 80 -3.09 13.35 25.45
N CYS A 81 -3.79 13.99 26.38
CA CYS A 81 -5.06 13.53 26.90
C CYS A 81 -6.18 13.75 25.89
N THR A 82 -7.10 12.79 25.82
CA THR A 82 -8.31 12.85 25.00
C THR A 82 -9.52 12.79 25.91
N THR A 83 -10.56 13.58 25.64
CA THR A 83 -11.80 13.54 26.41
C THR A 83 -12.45 12.17 26.31
N LYS A 84 -12.91 11.63 27.44
CA LYS A 84 -13.62 10.36 27.49
C LYS A 84 -14.88 10.39 26.63
N LEU A 85 -15.12 9.27 25.98
CA LEU A 85 -16.23 9.02 25.10
C LEU A 85 -17.52 8.89 25.90
N THR A 86 -18.60 9.46 25.35
CA THR A 86 -19.93 9.37 25.93
C THR A 86 -20.59 8.03 25.59
N ARG A 87 -21.62 7.66 26.36
CA ARG A 87 -22.37 6.42 26.17
C ARG A 87 -22.87 6.24 24.72
N GLY A 88 -22.79 5.02 24.20
CA GLY A 88 -23.17 4.67 22.83
C GLY A 88 -22.21 5.17 21.75
N THR A 89 -21.08 5.78 22.11
CA THR A 89 -20.00 6.12 21.18
C THR A 89 -19.12 4.90 20.95
N HIS A 90 -18.64 4.72 19.73
CA HIS A 90 -17.74 3.62 19.37
C HIS A 90 -16.44 3.70 20.18
N CYS A 91 -15.95 2.56 20.66
CA CYS A 91 -14.72 2.42 21.44
C CYS A 91 -13.95 1.16 21.05
N ASP A 92 -12.66 1.15 21.39
CA ASP A 92 -11.81 -0.03 21.32
C ASP A 92 -11.90 -0.79 22.64
N VAL A 93 -12.17 -2.10 22.60
CA VAL A 93 -12.31 -2.95 23.79
C VAL A 93 -10.99 -3.08 24.56
N TYR A 94 -9.86 -2.89 23.87
CA TYR A 94 -8.55 -2.82 24.49
C TYR A 94 -8.31 -1.47 25.19
N GLU A 95 -9.14 -0.45 24.96
CA GLU A 95 -9.11 0.86 25.62
C GLU A 95 -10.40 1.11 26.45
N PRO A 96 -10.70 0.29 27.48
CA PRO A 96 -11.95 0.43 28.24
C PRO A 96 -12.03 1.79 28.97
N ASP A 97 -10.89 2.37 29.33
CA ASP A 97 -10.78 3.68 29.98
C ASP A 97 -11.17 4.85 29.06
N ALA A 98 -11.28 4.60 27.75
CA ALA A 98 -11.79 5.58 26.79
C ALA A 98 -13.24 5.97 27.10
N CYS A 99 -14.01 5.08 27.73
CA CYS A 99 -15.40 5.32 28.05
C CYS A 99 -15.56 6.01 29.41
N ALA A 100 -16.46 7.00 29.50
CA ALA A 100 -16.78 7.68 30.76
C ALA A 100 -17.19 6.70 31.90
N SER A 101 -17.78 5.56 31.53
CA SER A 101 -18.19 4.49 32.46
C SER A 101 -17.09 3.48 32.79
N GLY A 102 -15.92 3.59 32.16
CA GLY A 102 -14.82 2.62 32.26
C GLY A 102 -15.09 1.27 31.57
N LEU A 103 -16.18 1.14 30.80
CA LEU A 103 -16.51 -0.09 30.09
C LEU A 103 -16.81 0.16 28.61
N CYS A 104 -16.03 -0.49 27.74
CA CYS A 104 -16.31 -0.64 26.32
C CYS A 104 -16.98 -2.00 26.09
N GLY A 105 -18.28 -1.99 25.77
CA GLY A 105 -19.04 -3.22 25.51
C GLY A 105 -18.92 -3.63 24.05
N GLY A 106 -18.07 -4.63 23.77
CA GLY A 106 -17.90 -5.24 22.45
C GLY A 106 -18.17 -6.74 22.47
N VAL A 107 -18.51 -7.30 21.30
CA VAL A 107 -18.86 -8.72 21.13
C VAL A 107 -17.87 -9.48 20.26
N ASP A 108 -17.21 -8.81 19.32
CA ASP A 108 -16.33 -9.44 18.34
C ASP A 108 -15.07 -8.59 18.09
N GLY A 109 -13.88 -9.16 18.32
CA GLY A 109 -12.65 -8.72 17.64
C GLY A 109 -11.99 -7.40 18.07
N GLY A 110 -12.39 -6.77 19.18
CA GLY A 110 -11.68 -5.62 19.74
C GLY A 110 -12.37 -4.26 19.56
N SER A 111 -13.58 -4.21 18.99
CA SER A 111 -14.36 -2.98 18.86
C SER A 111 -15.72 -3.12 19.56
N GLY A 112 -16.26 -2.00 20.06
CA GLY A 112 -17.53 -1.98 20.79
C GLY A 112 -18.09 -0.58 20.98
N TYR A 113 -19.02 -0.43 21.92
CA TYR A 113 -19.60 0.88 22.28
C TYR A 113 -19.51 1.16 23.77
N CYS A 114 -19.33 2.43 24.11
CA CYS A 114 -19.22 2.85 25.49
C CYS A 114 -20.52 2.61 26.24
N CYS A 115 -20.43 1.86 27.32
CA CYS A 115 -21.56 1.57 28.17
C CYS A 115 -21.92 2.80 29.02
N SER A 116 -23.16 2.85 29.48
CA SER A 116 -23.62 3.76 30.52
C SER A 116 -23.14 3.28 31.89
N ASN A 117 -23.15 4.14 32.91
CA ASN A 117 -22.73 3.75 34.26
C ASN A 117 -23.58 2.61 34.84
N ALA A 118 -24.89 2.59 34.53
CA ALA A 118 -25.77 1.50 34.95
C ALA A 118 -25.44 0.17 34.26
N ALA A 119 -25.13 0.23 32.96
CA ALA A 119 -24.70 -0.92 32.18
C ALA A 119 -23.33 -1.45 32.63
N SER A 120 -22.38 -0.55 32.91
CA SER A 120 -21.06 -0.88 33.47
C SER A 120 -21.19 -1.55 34.84
N ALA A 121 -22.03 -1.01 35.74
CA ALA A 121 -22.31 -1.62 37.03
C ALA A 121 -22.99 -3.00 36.92
N SER A 122 -23.71 -3.25 35.82
CA SER A 122 -24.34 -4.55 35.53
C SER A 122 -23.40 -5.52 34.82
N ASN A 123 -22.16 -5.10 34.51
CA ASN A 123 -21.13 -5.88 33.83
C ASN A 123 -21.62 -6.51 32.51
N CYS A 124 -22.14 -5.70 31.58
CA CYS A 124 -22.64 -6.19 30.30
C CYS A 124 -21.56 -7.01 29.56
N THR A 125 -21.86 -8.27 29.26
CA THR A 125 -20.95 -9.17 28.53
C THR A 125 -21.28 -9.28 27.04
N ARG A 126 -22.50 -8.90 26.63
CA ARG A 126 -22.98 -8.98 25.23
C ARG A 126 -22.85 -7.67 24.46
N GLY A 127 -22.13 -6.68 25.00
CA GLY A 127 -21.97 -5.37 24.38
C GLY A 127 -23.03 -4.33 24.79
N CYS A 128 -22.86 -3.11 24.28
CA CYS A 128 -23.69 -1.96 24.63
C CYS A 128 -24.28 -1.28 23.38
N GLU A 129 -25.51 -0.78 23.49
CA GLU A 129 -26.24 -0.18 22.36
C GLU A 129 -25.59 1.13 21.86
N PRO A 130 -25.39 1.32 20.55
CA PRO A 130 -24.86 2.57 20.03
C PRO A 130 -25.88 3.71 20.04
N SER A 131 -25.38 4.93 19.96
CA SER A 131 -26.20 6.15 19.94
C SER A 131 -26.96 6.36 18.62
N SER A 132 -26.56 5.66 17.55
CA SER A 132 -27.16 5.75 16.21
C SER A 132 -28.55 5.12 16.09
N TYR A 133 -28.92 4.16 16.95
CA TYR A 133 -30.26 3.54 16.91
C TYR A 133 -31.30 4.38 17.62
N MET A 134 -31.07 4.61 18.91
CA MET A 134 -31.96 5.39 19.78
C MET A 134 -31.13 6.00 20.90
N THR A 135 -31.12 7.32 20.98
CA THR A 135 -30.38 8.07 22.00
C THR A 135 -30.80 7.73 23.44
N SER A 136 -32.03 7.24 23.62
CA SER A 136 -32.56 6.78 24.91
C SER A 136 -31.97 5.44 25.38
N LEU A 137 -31.53 4.59 24.45
CA LEU A 137 -30.93 3.27 24.73
C LEU A 137 -29.40 3.29 24.67
N ALA A 138 -28.80 4.38 24.18
CA ALA A 138 -27.35 4.55 24.05
C ALA A 138 -26.59 4.14 25.33
N GLY A 139 -25.71 3.14 25.19
CA GLY A 139 -24.88 2.57 26.24
C GLY A 139 -25.62 1.66 27.23
N THR A 140 -26.86 1.28 27.00
CA THR A 140 -27.48 0.19 27.78
C THR A 140 -26.93 -1.17 27.33
N CYS A 141 -26.97 -2.21 28.17
CA CYS A 141 -26.62 -3.56 27.73
C CYS A 141 -27.53 -3.94 26.56
N THR A 142 -26.96 -4.42 25.45
CA THR A 142 -27.80 -4.89 24.36
C THR A 142 -28.55 -6.16 24.75
N THR A 143 -29.80 -6.24 24.33
CA THR A 143 -30.61 -7.47 24.37
C THR A 143 -30.70 -8.13 22.99
N ARG A 144 -30.17 -7.47 21.95
CA ARG A 144 -30.17 -7.95 20.57
C ARG A 144 -29.26 -9.16 20.41
N SER A 145 -29.53 -9.93 19.37
CA SER A 145 -28.75 -11.10 19.02
C SER A 145 -27.39 -10.69 18.45
N ILE A 146 -26.33 -11.34 18.91
CA ILE A 146 -24.97 -11.12 18.41
C ILE A 146 -24.68 -12.03 17.22
N SER A 147 -23.49 -11.92 16.64
CA SER A 147 -23.10 -12.72 15.48
C SER A 147 -23.22 -14.24 15.77
N GLY A 148 -23.84 -14.98 14.85
CA GLY A 148 -24.12 -16.41 14.98
C GLY A 148 -25.36 -16.77 15.81
N GLU A 149 -26.05 -15.81 16.42
CA GLU A 149 -27.32 -16.07 17.12
C GLU A 149 -28.55 -15.89 16.20
N THR A 150 -29.69 -16.40 16.66
CA THR A 150 -30.93 -16.37 15.88
C THR A 150 -31.55 -14.98 15.82
N CYS A 151 -32.16 -14.64 14.69
CA CYS A 151 -32.90 -13.41 14.45
C CYS A 151 -34.14 -13.69 13.59
N GLN A 152 -35.12 -12.77 13.60
CA GLN A 152 -36.23 -12.77 12.64
C GLN A 152 -36.00 -11.70 11.57
N THR A 153 -35.39 -10.59 11.96
CA THR A 153 -35.11 -9.42 11.14
C THR A 153 -33.74 -8.82 11.50
N SER A 154 -33.14 -8.02 10.61
CA SER A 154 -31.84 -7.38 10.89
C SER A 154 -31.90 -6.41 12.09
N SER A 155 -33.08 -5.93 12.49
CA SER A 155 -33.23 -5.10 13.70
C SER A 155 -33.10 -5.91 15.00
N ASP A 156 -33.26 -7.23 14.94
CA ASP A 156 -33.00 -8.10 16.08
C ASP A 156 -31.50 -8.30 16.31
N CYS A 157 -30.68 -8.01 15.30
CA CYS A 157 -29.25 -8.16 15.37
C CYS A 157 -28.57 -6.90 15.90
N PHE A 158 -27.55 -7.12 16.74
CA PHE A 158 -26.70 -6.07 17.25
C PHE A 158 -25.92 -5.41 16.10
N ASP A 159 -25.73 -4.10 16.19
CA ASP A 159 -24.91 -3.32 15.25
C ASP A 159 -25.28 -3.46 13.75
N ASN A 160 -26.59 -3.44 13.44
CA ASN A 160 -27.09 -3.46 12.05
C ASN A 160 -26.60 -4.67 11.25
N ARG A 161 -26.26 -5.77 11.93
CA ARG A 161 -25.87 -7.02 11.28
C ARG A 161 -27.01 -7.54 10.44
N ALA A 162 -26.66 -8.10 9.28
CA ALA A 162 -27.64 -8.72 8.41
C ALA A 162 -28.26 -9.94 9.13
N CYS A 163 -29.58 -10.09 9.05
CA CYS A 163 -30.26 -11.31 9.46
C CYS A 163 -30.53 -12.16 8.21
N LEU A 164 -29.76 -13.23 8.01
CA LEU A 164 -29.89 -14.11 6.85
C LEU A 164 -30.20 -15.54 7.30
N ASP A 165 -31.25 -16.12 6.73
CA ASP A 165 -31.78 -17.44 7.09
C ASP A 165 -31.98 -17.63 8.61
N GLY A 166 -32.45 -16.56 9.26
CA GLY A 166 -32.71 -16.55 10.70
C GLY A 166 -31.46 -16.47 11.59
N THR A 167 -30.28 -16.14 11.04
CA THR A 167 -29.03 -15.99 11.81
C THR A 167 -28.43 -14.59 11.61
N CYS A 168 -27.96 -13.97 12.70
CA CYS A 168 -27.24 -12.71 12.66
C CYS A 168 -25.84 -12.92 12.10
N CYS A 169 -25.53 -12.23 11.01
CA CYS A 169 -24.27 -12.36 10.31
C CYS A 169 -23.13 -11.61 10.97
N SER A 170 -21.89 -11.97 10.63
CA SER A 170 -20.68 -11.28 11.07
C SER A 170 -20.49 -9.91 10.42
N PHE A 171 -21.31 -9.59 9.40
CA PHE A 171 -21.27 -8.38 8.60
C PHE A 171 -22.58 -7.59 8.67
N SER A 172 -22.50 -6.29 8.40
CA SER A 172 -23.64 -5.38 8.43
C SER A 172 -24.56 -5.54 7.22
N THR A 173 -25.78 -5.00 7.29
CA THR A 173 -26.65 -4.85 6.11
C THR A 173 -26.02 -3.99 5.02
N ASP A 174 -25.14 -3.06 5.39
CA ASP A 174 -24.42 -2.21 4.44
C ASP A 174 -23.31 -2.98 3.71
N ASP A 175 -22.60 -3.88 4.41
CA ASP A 175 -21.64 -4.80 3.79
C ASP A 175 -22.32 -5.77 2.80
N ALA A 176 -23.60 -6.10 3.04
CA ALA A 176 -24.44 -6.91 2.15
C ALA A 176 -25.09 -6.09 1.02
N SER A 177 -24.89 -4.77 0.96
CA SER A 177 -25.49 -3.93 -0.08
C SER A 177 -24.63 -3.90 -1.35
N PRO A 178 -25.22 -4.13 -2.55
CA PRO A 178 -24.50 -4.06 -3.82
C PRO A 178 -24.11 -2.62 -4.24
N ALA A 179 -24.52 -1.58 -3.50
CA ALA A 179 -24.36 -0.18 -3.91
C ALA A 179 -23.01 0.47 -3.50
N LEU A 180 -22.23 -0.13 -2.61
CA LEU A 180 -20.97 0.46 -2.11
C LEU A 180 -19.76 -0.05 -2.91
N HIS A 181 -19.45 0.68 -3.98
CA HIS A 181 -18.71 0.20 -5.15
C HIS A 181 -17.19 -0.05 -5.04
N HIS A 182 -16.53 0.17 -3.90
CA HIS A 182 -15.06 0.20 -3.87
C HIS A 182 -14.37 -0.85 -3.02
N TYR A 183 -15.08 -1.52 -2.10
CA TYR A 183 -14.55 -2.63 -1.32
C TYR A 183 -15.65 -3.64 -1.05
N HIS A 184 -16.32 -4.11 -2.11
CA HIS A 184 -17.24 -5.24 -1.96
C HIS A 184 -16.48 -6.37 -1.27
N LYS A 185 -16.98 -6.83 -0.13
CA LYS A 185 -16.39 -7.94 0.62
C LYS A 185 -17.07 -9.28 0.28
N GLY A 186 -17.84 -9.35 -0.80
CA GLY A 186 -18.49 -10.59 -1.26
C GLY A 186 -19.65 -11.07 -0.36
N TYR A 187 -20.21 -10.19 0.47
CA TYR A 187 -21.36 -10.53 1.32
C TYR A 187 -22.72 -10.23 0.68
N SER A 188 -22.77 -9.44 -0.39
CA SER A 188 -24.02 -9.10 -1.09
C SER A 188 -24.76 -10.31 -1.63
N ASP A 189 -24.01 -11.36 -1.97
CA ASP A 189 -24.53 -12.59 -2.54
C ASP A 189 -24.61 -13.72 -1.52
N CYS A 190 -24.44 -13.41 -0.23
CA CYS A 190 -24.66 -14.33 0.86
C CYS A 190 -26.17 -14.50 1.11
N THR A 191 -26.63 -15.75 1.22
CA THR A 191 -28.05 -16.08 1.45
C THR A 191 -28.31 -16.65 2.83
N ALA A 192 -27.29 -17.17 3.52
CA ALA A 192 -27.40 -17.68 4.89
C ALA A 192 -26.09 -17.56 5.65
N CYS A 193 -26.18 -17.37 6.97
CA CYS A 193 -25.03 -17.28 7.88
C CYS A 193 -24.96 -18.47 8.84
N ASN A 194 -23.75 -18.88 9.21
CA ASN A 194 -23.50 -20.01 10.10
C ASN A 194 -23.57 -19.57 11.57
N THR A 195 -24.25 -20.37 12.40
CA THR A 195 -24.28 -20.16 13.86
C THR A 195 -23.00 -20.62 14.55
N LEU A 196 -22.27 -21.59 13.99
CA LEU A 196 -21.08 -22.20 14.59
C LEU A 196 -19.79 -21.43 14.35
N GLU A 197 -19.77 -20.56 13.33
CA GLU A 197 -18.59 -19.78 12.91
C GLU A 197 -18.83 -18.28 13.08
N GLY A 198 -19.49 -17.89 14.17
CA GLY A 198 -19.68 -16.48 14.53
C GLY A 198 -20.42 -15.65 13.47
N GLY A 199 -21.42 -16.23 12.81
CA GLY A 199 -22.22 -15.52 11.80
C GLY A 199 -21.55 -15.37 10.43
N GLN A 200 -20.47 -16.10 10.13
CA GLN A 200 -19.87 -16.08 8.79
C GLN A 200 -20.84 -16.54 7.71
N CYS A 201 -20.63 -16.09 6.46
CA CYS A 201 -21.43 -16.56 5.35
C CYS A 201 -21.27 -18.07 5.16
N SER A 202 -22.38 -18.77 4.95
CA SER A 202 -22.44 -20.24 4.86
C SER A 202 -23.04 -20.74 3.55
N MET A 203 -23.86 -19.90 2.90
CA MET A 203 -24.45 -20.19 1.60
C MET A 203 -24.45 -18.95 0.73
N CYS A 204 -24.24 -19.16 -0.55
CA CYS A 204 -24.24 -18.12 -1.55
C CYS A 204 -25.44 -18.26 -2.48
N ALA A 205 -25.81 -17.17 -3.12
CA ALA A 205 -26.77 -17.15 -4.21
C ALA A 205 -26.29 -18.01 -5.39
N ALA A 206 -27.22 -18.44 -6.24
CA ALA A 206 -26.89 -19.21 -7.44
C ALA A 206 -25.93 -18.40 -8.34
N GLY A 207 -24.89 -19.07 -8.85
CA GLY A 207 -23.81 -18.43 -9.61
C GLY A 207 -22.64 -17.94 -8.77
N TYR A 208 -22.64 -18.19 -7.45
CA TYR A 208 -21.56 -17.83 -6.54
C TYR A 208 -21.07 -19.02 -5.73
N THR A 209 -19.77 -19.04 -5.41
CA THR A 209 -19.11 -20.04 -4.56
C THR A 209 -18.65 -19.42 -3.26
N LEU A 210 -18.75 -20.20 -2.17
CA LEU A 210 -18.28 -19.82 -0.86
C LEU A 210 -16.76 -20.05 -0.78
N GLU A 211 -16.00 -18.99 -0.50
CA GLU A 211 -14.54 -19.02 -0.45
C GLU A 211 -14.02 -18.16 0.70
N HIS A 212 -12.85 -18.50 1.26
CA HIS A 212 -12.20 -17.64 2.26
C HIS A 212 -11.71 -16.35 1.60
N GLN A 213 -12.00 -15.21 2.24
CA GLN A 213 -11.35 -13.96 1.91
C GLN A 213 -9.96 -13.95 2.55
N TYR A 214 -8.91 -14.16 1.76
CA TYR A 214 -7.56 -13.97 2.27
C TYR A 214 -7.31 -12.49 2.56
N PRO A 215 -6.88 -12.13 3.79
CA PRO A 215 -6.45 -10.77 4.05
C PRO A 215 -5.29 -10.41 3.12
N SER A 216 -5.40 -9.24 2.49
CA SER A 216 -4.38 -8.71 1.60
C SER A 216 -3.01 -8.72 2.29
N TYR A 217 -2.04 -9.32 1.61
CA TYR A 217 -0.66 -9.56 1.99
C TYR A 217 0.02 -8.44 2.80
N HIS A 218 0.31 -8.68 4.08
CA HIS A 218 1.55 -8.26 4.75
C HIS A 218 1.78 -9.09 6.01
N GLY A 219 2.39 -10.28 5.83
CA GLY A 219 3.24 -10.98 6.81
C GLY A 219 2.64 -11.38 8.17
N ILE A 220 2.98 -12.60 8.61
CA ILE A 220 2.85 -13.11 10.00
C ILE A 220 1.43 -13.20 10.57
N GLY A 221 0.72 -14.26 10.17
CA GLY A 221 -0.48 -14.79 10.84
C GLY A 221 -1.52 -15.24 9.82
N GLN A 222 -1.60 -16.55 9.54
CA GLN A 222 -2.74 -17.11 8.81
C GLN A 222 -3.97 -17.11 9.72
N GLU A 223 -4.58 -15.96 9.93
CA GLU A 223 -5.97 -15.93 10.36
C GLU A 223 -6.81 -16.21 9.10
N LEU A 224 -7.54 -17.34 9.12
CA LEU A 224 -8.54 -17.65 8.10
C LEU A 224 -9.50 -16.47 8.06
N GLY A 225 -9.41 -15.65 7.01
CA GLY A 225 -10.34 -14.54 6.86
C GLY A 225 -11.76 -15.04 6.62
N ASN A 226 -12.71 -14.12 6.75
CA ASN A 226 -14.13 -14.44 6.69
C ASN A 226 -14.53 -15.16 5.39
N MET A 227 -15.54 -16.02 5.48
CA MET A 227 -16.16 -16.67 4.32
C MET A 227 -17.01 -15.69 3.53
N VAL A 228 -16.77 -15.61 2.22
CA VAL A 228 -17.41 -14.66 1.30
C VAL A 228 -17.93 -15.39 0.06
N CYS A 229 -18.95 -14.83 -0.56
CA CYS A 229 -19.50 -15.31 -1.82
C CYS A 229 -18.80 -14.65 -2.99
N ARG A 230 -18.27 -15.47 -3.90
CA ARG A 230 -17.58 -15.00 -5.11
C ARG A 230 -18.22 -15.54 -6.36
N GLN A 231 -18.31 -14.72 -7.38
CA GLN A 231 -18.97 -15.08 -8.62
C GLN A 231 -18.22 -16.22 -9.33
N VAL A 232 -18.92 -17.30 -9.69
CA VAL A 232 -18.36 -18.37 -10.52
C VAL A 232 -18.19 -17.83 -11.94
N CYS A 233 -16.95 -17.75 -12.40
CA CYS A 233 -16.66 -17.25 -13.72
C CYS A 233 -16.81 -18.35 -14.76
N ASP A 234 -17.31 -17.99 -15.95
CA ASP A 234 -17.18 -18.85 -17.11
C ASP A 234 -15.69 -19.00 -17.44
N SER A 235 -15.15 -20.20 -17.26
CA SER A 235 -13.73 -20.48 -17.47
C SER A 235 -13.24 -20.19 -18.90
N VAL A 236 -14.16 -20.11 -19.87
CA VAL A 236 -13.87 -19.85 -21.29
C VAL A 236 -13.83 -18.35 -21.59
N THR A 237 -14.75 -17.56 -21.05
CA THR A 237 -14.89 -16.13 -21.41
C THR A 237 -14.46 -15.16 -20.33
N GLU A 238 -14.28 -15.64 -19.11
CA GLU A 238 -14.06 -14.80 -17.94
C GLU A 238 -12.95 -15.37 -17.04
N PHE A 239 -12.45 -14.52 -16.14
CA PHE A 239 -11.44 -14.85 -15.14
C PHE A 239 -11.52 -13.85 -13.97
N ARG A 240 -10.82 -14.13 -12.86
CA ARG A 240 -10.63 -13.18 -11.75
C ARG A 240 -9.18 -12.67 -11.82
N ARG A 241 -8.96 -11.35 -11.77
CA ARG A 241 -7.59 -10.77 -11.88
C ARG A 241 -6.76 -11.05 -10.63
N SER A 242 -7.41 -11.12 -9.49
CA SER A 242 -6.80 -11.42 -8.20
C SER A 242 -7.64 -12.40 -7.40
N PHE A 243 -6.99 -13.15 -6.50
CA PHE A 243 -7.68 -13.92 -5.46
C PHE A 243 -8.51 -13.03 -4.52
N THR A 244 -8.34 -11.71 -4.56
CA THR A 244 -9.17 -10.74 -3.82
C THR A 244 -10.42 -10.33 -4.59
N ASP A 245 -10.51 -10.58 -5.89
CA ASP A 245 -11.65 -10.14 -6.70
C ASP A 245 -12.88 -11.02 -6.49
N ILE A 246 -14.03 -10.39 -6.38
CA ILE A 246 -15.33 -11.07 -6.17
C ILE A 246 -16.11 -11.21 -7.48
N PHE A 247 -15.82 -10.35 -8.46
CA PHE A 247 -16.48 -10.33 -9.75
C PHE A 247 -15.61 -10.91 -10.85
N CYS A 248 -16.27 -11.43 -11.86
CA CYS A 248 -15.64 -11.93 -13.06
C CYS A 248 -15.27 -10.77 -14.00
N THR A 249 -14.05 -10.80 -14.52
CA THR A 249 -13.57 -9.91 -15.56
C THR A 249 -13.59 -10.68 -16.88
N LYS A 250 -14.07 -10.06 -17.96
CA LYS A 250 -14.00 -10.68 -19.30
C LYS A 250 -12.55 -10.87 -19.71
N ARG A 251 -12.24 -12.05 -20.25
CA ARG A 251 -10.95 -12.32 -20.88
C ARG A 251 -10.74 -11.39 -22.08
N LEU A 252 -9.50 -10.97 -22.27
CA LEU A 252 -9.10 -10.04 -23.31
C LEU A 252 -9.02 -10.75 -24.66
N SER A 253 -9.38 -9.99 -25.70
CA SER A 253 -9.28 -10.42 -27.09
C SER A 253 -7.82 -10.56 -27.55
N PRO A 254 -7.55 -11.36 -28.59
CA PRO A 254 -6.23 -11.45 -29.19
C PRO A 254 -5.67 -10.07 -29.61
N GLY A 255 -4.38 -9.84 -29.36
CA GLY A 255 -3.68 -8.58 -29.63
C GLY A 255 -3.89 -7.48 -28.59
N THR A 256 -4.69 -7.71 -27.55
CA THR A 256 -4.80 -6.81 -26.39
C THR A 256 -3.65 -7.04 -25.42
N TYR A 257 -3.16 -5.98 -24.79
CA TYR A 257 -2.06 -6.05 -23.83
C TYR A 257 -2.39 -6.95 -22.63
N CYS A 258 -1.41 -7.72 -22.16
CA CYS A 258 -1.50 -8.59 -21.00
C CYS A 258 -0.20 -8.59 -20.19
N ASP A 259 -0.33 -8.94 -18.90
CA ASP A 259 0.81 -9.10 -17.98
C ASP A 259 1.14 -10.60 -17.85
N ALA A 260 2.43 -10.94 -17.84
CA ALA A 260 2.93 -12.32 -17.70
C ALA A 260 2.47 -12.98 -16.40
N ASN A 261 2.24 -12.18 -15.35
CA ASN A 261 1.79 -12.67 -14.05
C ASN A 261 0.30 -13.04 -14.04
N GLN A 262 -0.42 -12.80 -15.15
CA GLN A 262 -1.85 -13.10 -15.28
C GLN A 262 -2.13 -13.78 -16.64
N PRO A 263 -1.58 -14.98 -16.92
CA PRO A 263 -1.76 -15.64 -18.23
C PRO A 263 -3.23 -15.95 -18.55
N ASP A 264 -4.06 -16.14 -17.53
CA ASP A 264 -5.49 -16.40 -17.65
C ASP A 264 -6.32 -15.20 -18.12
N ILE A 265 -5.73 -14.00 -18.19
CA ILE A 265 -6.39 -12.80 -18.70
C ILE A 265 -6.78 -12.93 -20.17
N CYS A 266 -6.11 -13.78 -20.93
CA CYS A 266 -6.32 -13.92 -22.37
C CYS A 266 -7.37 -14.98 -22.68
N ALA A 267 -8.21 -14.72 -23.69
CA ALA A 267 -9.24 -15.67 -24.14
C ALA A 267 -8.65 -17.03 -24.58
N SER A 268 -7.42 -17.03 -25.09
CA SER A 268 -6.68 -18.23 -25.47
C SER A 268 -5.93 -18.91 -24.31
N GLY A 269 -5.89 -18.29 -23.13
CA GLY A 269 -5.06 -18.72 -22.00
C GLY A 269 -3.57 -18.45 -22.15
N LEU A 270 -3.12 -17.80 -23.23
CA LEU A 270 -1.72 -17.44 -23.44
C LEU A 270 -1.54 -15.94 -23.59
N CYS A 271 -0.78 -15.35 -22.65
CA CYS A 271 -0.15 -14.06 -22.82
C CYS A 271 1.19 -14.27 -23.55
N GLY A 272 1.32 -13.70 -24.76
CA GLY A 272 2.54 -13.76 -25.54
C GLY A 272 3.55 -12.75 -25.04
N ILE A 273 4.41 -13.16 -24.10
CA ILE A 273 5.38 -12.31 -23.41
C ILE A 273 6.62 -12.12 -24.29
N ASP A 274 7.18 -10.90 -24.33
CA ASP A 274 8.57 -10.75 -24.74
C ASP A 274 9.48 -11.07 -23.55
N GLY A 275 10.48 -11.94 -23.74
CA GLY A 275 11.23 -12.56 -22.64
C GLY A 275 11.92 -11.62 -21.63
N ASN A 276 11.83 -10.29 -21.79
CA ASN A 276 12.50 -9.30 -20.96
C ASN A 276 11.56 -8.38 -20.14
N THR A 277 10.29 -8.16 -20.50
CA THR A 277 9.45 -7.16 -19.80
C THR A 277 8.41 -7.75 -18.85
N GLY A 278 8.18 -9.07 -18.88
CA GLY A 278 7.06 -9.66 -18.15
C GLY A 278 5.70 -9.14 -18.62
N SER A 279 5.64 -8.52 -19.80
CA SER A 279 4.41 -8.02 -20.42
C SER A 279 4.35 -8.43 -21.88
N GLY A 280 3.15 -8.45 -22.44
CA GLY A 280 2.93 -8.98 -23.78
C GLY A 280 1.56 -8.66 -24.35
N PHE A 281 1.15 -9.45 -25.34
CA PHE A 281 -0.18 -9.36 -25.92
C PHE A 281 -0.86 -10.72 -25.95
N CYS A 282 -2.17 -10.72 -25.77
CA CYS A 282 -2.95 -11.94 -25.80
C CYS A 282 -2.86 -12.63 -27.16
N CYS A 283 -2.53 -13.90 -27.13
CA CYS A 283 -2.46 -14.72 -28.33
C CYS A 283 -3.87 -15.15 -28.78
N GLY A 284 -4.04 -15.42 -30.07
CA GLY A 284 -5.19 -16.16 -30.58
C GLY A 284 -5.03 -17.66 -30.33
N ASN A 285 -6.11 -18.43 -30.40
CA ASN A 285 -6.11 -19.86 -30.07
C ASN A 285 -5.11 -20.67 -30.91
N ALA A 286 -4.95 -20.37 -32.20
CA ALA A 286 -3.98 -21.03 -33.06
C ALA A 286 -2.53 -20.77 -32.61
N ALA A 287 -2.23 -19.54 -32.19
CA ALA A 287 -0.93 -19.14 -31.69
C ALA A 287 -0.64 -19.73 -30.29
N ALA A 288 -1.65 -19.77 -29.42
CA ALA A 288 -1.55 -20.44 -28.13
C ALA A 288 -1.26 -21.93 -28.28
N THR A 289 -1.94 -22.60 -29.22
CA THR A 289 -1.71 -24.02 -29.53
C THR A 289 -0.30 -24.26 -30.10
N ALA A 290 0.21 -23.32 -30.90
CA ALA A 290 1.58 -23.36 -31.43
C ALA A 290 2.65 -23.00 -30.38
N ASN A 291 2.26 -22.59 -29.16
CA ASN A 291 3.13 -22.17 -28.07
C ASN A 291 4.18 -21.13 -28.51
N CYS A 292 3.72 -19.99 -29.03
CA CYS A 292 4.58 -18.93 -29.55
C CYS A 292 5.68 -18.53 -28.55
N SER A 293 6.94 -18.84 -28.86
CA SER A 293 8.08 -18.54 -27.99
C SER A 293 8.52 -17.07 -28.02
N ARG A 294 8.03 -16.28 -28.98
CA ARG A 294 8.48 -14.89 -29.24
C ARG A 294 7.41 -13.83 -28.94
N GLY A 295 6.25 -14.24 -28.42
CA GLY A 295 5.10 -13.36 -28.18
C GLY A 295 4.10 -13.30 -29.34
N CYS A 296 3.09 -12.43 -29.21
CA CYS A 296 1.96 -12.34 -30.14
C CYS A 296 1.72 -10.91 -30.64
N GLU A 297 1.30 -10.77 -31.90
CA GLU A 297 1.16 -9.46 -32.57
C GLU A 297 0.04 -8.61 -31.95
N PRO A 298 0.27 -7.29 -31.76
CA PRO A 298 -0.73 -6.38 -31.21
C PRO A 298 -1.82 -6.03 -32.24
N LEU A 299 -2.97 -5.57 -31.72
CA LEU A 299 -4.12 -5.14 -32.52
C LEU A 299 -3.84 -3.94 -33.47
N LEU A 300 -2.83 -3.14 -33.15
CA LEU A 300 -2.56 -1.85 -33.82
C LEU A 300 -1.71 -1.96 -35.10
N MET A 301 -1.15 -3.12 -35.43
CA MET A 301 -0.13 -3.19 -36.50
C MET A 301 -0.44 -4.14 -37.67
N THR A 302 -1.41 -5.05 -37.59
CA THR A 302 -1.75 -5.95 -38.71
C THR A 302 -3.21 -6.41 -38.70
N LEU A 303 -3.70 -6.87 -39.86
CA LEU A 303 -5.00 -7.54 -40.03
C LEU A 303 -5.13 -8.88 -39.26
N VAL A 304 -4.13 -9.27 -38.46
CA VAL A 304 -4.05 -10.61 -37.84
C VAL A 304 -3.51 -10.54 -36.41
N ALA A 305 -4.21 -9.78 -35.56
CA ALA A 305 -3.95 -9.66 -34.14
C ALA A 305 -3.87 -11.04 -33.43
N GLY A 306 -2.89 -11.20 -32.53
CA GLY A 306 -2.73 -12.38 -31.71
C GLY A 306 -2.08 -13.60 -32.40
N MET A 307 -1.59 -13.50 -33.63
CA MET A 307 -0.70 -14.53 -34.18
C MET A 307 0.70 -14.47 -33.55
N CYS A 308 1.47 -15.56 -33.65
CA CYS A 308 2.87 -15.54 -33.25
C CYS A 308 3.61 -14.44 -34.03
N THR A 309 4.32 -13.57 -33.32
CA THR A 309 5.14 -12.57 -33.98
C THR A 309 6.25 -13.24 -34.78
N GLN A 310 6.49 -12.72 -35.99
CA GLN A 310 7.70 -13.03 -36.76
C GLN A 310 8.76 -11.93 -36.62
N ARG A 311 8.41 -10.82 -35.96
CA ARG A 311 9.31 -9.71 -35.70
C ARG A 311 10.39 -10.10 -34.70
N SER A 312 11.51 -9.43 -34.81
CA SER A 312 12.65 -9.56 -33.91
C SER A 312 12.30 -9.03 -32.51
N ILE A 313 12.64 -9.80 -31.48
CA ILE A 313 12.53 -9.40 -30.08
C ILE A 313 13.80 -8.66 -29.64
N SER A 314 13.83 -8.20 -28.40
CA SER A 314 14.96 -7.43 -27.87
C SER A 314 16.28 -8.21 -27.94
N GLY A 315 17.33 -7.56 -28.44
CA GLY A 315 18.65 -8.16 -28.66
C GLY A 315 18.83 -8.86 -30.02
N GLU A 316 17.77 -8.99 -30.82
CA GLU A 316 17.86 -9.59 -32.16
C GLU A 316 18.08 -8.55 -33.26
N ILE A 317 18.39 -9.04 -34.47
CA ILE A 317 18.74 -8.20 -35.62
C ILE A 317 17.49 -7.56 -36.22
N CYS A 318 17.59 -6.28 -36.58
CA CYS A 318 16.57 -5.54 -37.32
C CYS A 318 17.21 -4.69 -38.42
N GLN A 319 16.43 -4.31 -39.42
CA GLN A 319 16.81 -3.29 -40.40
C GLN A 319 16.14 -1.95 -40.06
N THR A 320 14.90 -2.00 -39.59
CA THR A 320 14.10 -0.85 -39.16
C THR A 320 13.36 -1.17 -37.87
N SER A 321 12.87 -0.16 -37.16
CA SER A 321 12.07 -0.35 -35.94
C SER A 321 10.76 -1.11 -36.18
N ASN A 322 10.28 -1.18 -37.43
CA ASN A 322 9.10 -1.98 -37.78
C ASN A 322 9.39 -3.49 -37.72
N ASP A 323 10.65 -3.89 -37.90
CA ASP A 323 11.07 -5.29 -37.77
C ASP A 323 11.13 -5.74 -36.31
N CYS A 324 11.05 -4.78 -35.37
CA CYS A 324 11.10 -5.06 -33.95
C CYS A 324 9.69 -5.20 -33.39
N PHE A 325 9.53 -6.16 -32.48
CA PHE A 325 8.30 -6.42 -31.77
C PHE A 325 7.90 -5.22 -30.89
N ASN A 326 6.60 -4.97 -30.74
CA ASN A 326 6.04 -3.96 -29.84
C ASN A 326 6.58 -2.52 -30.03
N GLY A 327 6.89 -2.13 -31.27
CA GLY A 327 7.39 -0.78 -31.56
C GLY A 327 8.76 -0.47 -30.94
N ARG A 328 9.56 -1.49 -30.64
CA ARG A 328 10.93 -1.34 -30.12
C ARG A 328 11.82 -0.59 -31.10
N ALA A 329 12.73 0.23 -30.58
CA ALA A 329 13.68 0.94 -31.42
C ALA A 329 14.67 -0.04 -32.08
N CYS A 330 14.95 0.14 -33.36
CA CYS A 330 16.06 -0.53 -34.03
C CYS A 330 17.28 0.40 -34.07
N LEU A 331 18.27 0.15 -33.21
CA LEU A 331 19.50 0.97 -33.13
C LEU A 331 20.72 0.14 -33.50
N ASN A 332 21.46 0.61 -34.50
CA ASN A 332 22.63 -0.06 -35.07
C ASN A 332 22.36 -1.53 -35.47
N GLY A 333 21.16 -1.79 -36.01
CA GLY A 333 20.73 -3.10 -36.46
C GLY A 333 20.31 -4.09 -35.36
N THR A 334 20.10 -3.62 -34.13
CA THR A 334 19.61 -4.43 -33.01
C THR A 334 18.32 -3.86 -32.43
N CYS A 335 17.33 -4.72 -32.15
CA CYS A 335 16.10 -4.33 -31.47
C CYS A 335 16.38 -4.05 -29.99
N CYS A 336 16.01 -2.85 -29.55
CA CYS A 336 16.28 -2.38 -28.20
C CYS A 336 15.25 -2.87 -27.17
N SER A 337 15.60 -2.74 -25.89
CA SER A 337 14.77 -3.05 -24.73
C SER A 337 13.69 -1.99 -24.46
N PHE A 338 13.76 -0.86 -25.16
CA PHE A 338 12.86 0.28 -25.07
C PHE A 338 12.21 0.59 -26.44
N SER A 339 11.11 1.35 -26.41
CA SER A 339 10.32 1.70 -27.60
C SER A 339 10.99 2.77 -28.45
N THR A 340 10.54 2.94 -29.71
CA THR A 340 10.91 4.11 -30.52
C THR A 340 10.50 5.42 -29.85
N ASP A 341 9.41 5.41 -29.10
CA ASP A 341 8.94 6.59 -28.39
C ASP A 341 9.89 6.93 -27.24
N ASP A 342 10.41 5.95 -26.51
CA ASP A 342 11.44 6.18 -25.49
C ASP A 342 12.75 6.72 -26.08
N ALA A 343 13.09 6.27 -27.30
CA ALA A 343 14.27 6.73 -28.02
C ALA A 343 14.11 8.15 -28.60
N ASN A 344 12.88 8.59 -28.88
CA ASN A 344 12.61 9.88 -29.55
C ASN A 344 11.97 10.94 -28.63
N SER A 345 11.41 10.54 -27.49
CA SER A 345 10.64 11.43 -26.63
C SER A 345 11.55 12.33 -25.80
N LEU A 346 11.45 13.65 -26.01
CA LEU A 346 12.03 14.68 -25.14
C LEU A 346 11.34 14.75 -23.76
N TYR A 347 10.16 14.14 -23.60
CA TYR A 347 9.39 14.16 -22.36
C TYR A 347 9.81 13.05 -21.40
N TYR A 348 10.05 11.84 -21.92
CA TYR A 348 10.60 10.71 -21.16
C TYR A 348 12.15 10.71 -21.13
N SER A 349 12.81 11.45 -22.02
CA SER A 349 14.29 11.56 -22.06
C SER A 349 14.91 12.15 -20.80
N ILE A 350 14.14 12.89 -20.00
CA ILE A 350 14.65 13.53 -18.77
C ILE A 350 14.70 12.52 -17.61
N SER A 351 13.97 11.40 -17.70
CA SER A 351 13.89 10.39 -16.63
C SER A 351 14.47 9.00 -16.99
N THR A 352 14.53 8.62 -18.29
CA THR A 352 15.01 7.28 -18.69
C THR A 352 16.33 7.25 -19.47
N GLY A 353 16.68 8.29 -20.23
CA GLY A 353 18.01 8.45 -20.84
C GLY A 353 18.22 7.63 -22.12
N TYR A 354 17.19 6.94 -22.60
CA TYR A 354 17.23 6.14 -23.82
C TYR A 354 17.34 6.98 -25.08
N SER A 355 16.90 8.23 -25.07
CA SER A 355 17.01 9.13 -26.23
C SER A 355 18.44 9.46 -26.65
N ASN A 356 19.41 9.24 -25.74
CA ASN A 356 20.82 9.46 -25.99
C ASN A 356 21.55 8.16 -26.37
N CYS A 357 20.81 7.06 -26.53
CA CYS A 357 21.34 5.78 -26.96
C CYS A 357 21.50 5.74 -28.48
N THR A 358 22.66 5.28 -28.96
CA THR A 358 22.96 5.15 -30.40
C THR A 358 23.04 3.71 -30.89
N ALA A 359 23.20 2.75 -29.97
CA ALA A 359 23.21 1.33 -30.28
C ALA A 359 22.74 0.49 -29.10
N CYS A 360 22.16 -0.66 -29.42
CA CYS A 360 21.77 -1.68 -28.46
C CYS A 360 22.62 -2.94 -28.63
N ASP A 361 22.92 -3.62 -27.53
CA ASP A 361 23.71 -4.85 -27.52
C ASP A 361 22.84 -6.10 -27.52
N LYS A 362 23.27 -7.09 -28.31
CA LYS A 362 22.60 -8.39 -28.45
C LYS A 362 22.78 -9.25 -27.20
N LEU A 363 23.97 -9.21 -26.59
CA LEU A 363 24.32 -10.07 -25.45
C LEU A 363 23.61 -9.62 -24.16
N SER A 364 23.27 -8.33 -24.09
CA SER A 364 22.57 -7.72 -22.95
C SER A 364 21.06 -7.60 -23.18
N GLY A 365 20.48 -8.45 -24.05
CA GLY A 365 19.03 -8.48 -24.28
C GLY A 365 18.46 -7.17 -24.84
N GLY A 366 19.19 -6.46 -25.70
CA GLY A 366 18.77 -5.20 -26.31
C GLY A 366 18.92 -3.97 -25.41
N GLN A 367 19.69 -4.06 -24.32
CA GLN A 367 20.05 -2.87 -23.53
C GLN A 367 20.91 -1.89 -24.33
N CYS A 368 20.87 -0.61 -23.94
CA CYS A 368 21.72 0.38 -24.54
C CYS A 368 23.20 0.02 -24.33
N SER A 369 24.01 0.15 -25.38
CA SER A 369 25.44 -0.19 -25.34
C SER A 369 26.34 0.95 -25.77
N MET A 370 25.81 1.93 -26.51
CA MET A 370 26.55 3.12 -26.90
C MET A 370 25.69 4.37 -26.74
N CYS A 371 26.33 5.46 -26.33
CA CYS A 371 25.70 6.75 -26.14
C CYS A 371 26.21 7.77 -27.17
N VAL A 372 25.43 8.82 -27.40
CA VAL A 372 25.91 10.01 -28.13
C VAL A 372 27.07 10.67 -27.36
N ALA A 373 27.92 11.41 -28.07
CA ALA A 373 29.04 12.11 -27.45
C ALA A 373 28.57 13.06 -26.32
N GLY A 374 29.29 13.09 -25.20
CA GLY A 374 28.92 13.84 -24.00
C GLY A 374 28.07 13.04 -22.99
N TYR A 375 27.73 11.80 -23.31
CA TYR A 375 26.98 10.90 -22.43
C TYR A 375 27.78 9.61 -22.16
N LYS A 376 27.57 9.01 -20.98
CA LYS A 376 28.13 7.72 -20.59
C LYS A 376 27.04 6.72 -20.25
N LEU A 377 27.36 5.45 -20.40
CA LEU A 377 26.47 4.34 -20.09
C LEU A 377 26.48 4.05 -18.59
N GLU A 378 25.31 4.05 -17.95
CA GLU A 378 25.15 3.79 -16.51
C GLU A 378 23.87 2.97 -16.25
N PRO A 379 23.80 2.18 -15.15
CA PRO A 379 22.56 1.51 -14.76
C PRO A 379 21.45 2.52 -14.44
N GLN A 380 20.21 2.21 -14.83
CA GLN A 380 19.03 3.04 -14.54
C GLN A 380 18.80 3.13 -13.02
N TYR A 381 19.05 2.05 -12.29
CA TYR A 381 19.00 1.99 -10.84
C TYR A 381 20.25 1.25 -10.29
N PRO A 382 21.05 1.86 -9.40
CA PRO A 382 21.94 1.08 -8.56
C PRO A 382 21.07 0.25 -7.64
N SER A 383 20.94 -1.05 -7.91
CA SER A 383 20.07 -1.93 -7.12
C SER A 383 20.52 -1.87 -5.65
N TYR A 384 19.68 -1.31 -4.78
CA TYR A 384 19.90 -1.36 -3.33
C TYR A 384 19.90 -2.82 -2.81
N TYR A 385 19.41 -3.76 -3.62
CA TYR A 385 19.22 -5.19 -3.29
C TYR A 385 20.01 -6.18 -4.17
N GLY A 386 20.93 -5.75 -5.02
CA GLY A 386 21.84 -6.66 -5.75
C GLY A 386 21.20 -7.62 -6.76
N ILE A 387 19.95 -7.39 -7.18
CA ILE A 387 19.24 -8.29 -8.11
C ILE A 387 19.47 -7.81 -9.55
N GLY A 388 20.59 -8.24 -10.14
CA GLY A 388 20.90 -8.12 -11.56
C GLY A 388 21.35 -6.73 -12.05
N PRO A 389 22.03 -6.66 -13.21
CA PRO A 389 22.33 -5.40 -13.86
C PRO A 389 21.02 -4.80 -14.37
N GLY A 390 20.53 -3.76 -13.68
CA GLY A 390 19.40 -2.97 -14.16
C GLY A 390 19.64 -2.43 -15.57
N ASN A 391 18.58 -2.00 -16.25
CA ASN A 391 18.67 -1.49 -17.62
C ASN A 391 19.77 -0.43 -17.77
N MET A 392 20.59 -0.53 -18.81
CA MET A 392 21.64 0.45 -19.08
C MET A 392 21.08 1.65 -19.85
N VAL A 393 21.41 2.85 -19.39
CA VAL A 393 20.90 4.13 -19.90
C VAL A 393 22.04 5.11 -20.16
N CYS A 394 21.82 6.09 -21.06
CA CYS A 394 22.81 7.10 -21.38
C CYS A 394 22.58 8.38 -20.58
N ARG A 395 23.58 8.79 -19.80
CA ARG A 395 23.50 9.95 -18.91
C ARG A 395 24.62 10.94 -19.17
N GLN A 396 24.32 12.23 -19.08
CA GLN A 396 25.28 13.28 -19.40
C GLN A 396 26.49 13.21 -18.47
N VAL A 397 27.69 13.31 -19.02
CA VAL A 397 28.93 13.42 -18.23
C VAL A 397 28.99 14.84 -17.70
N CYS A 398 28.79 15.03 -16.40
CA CYS A 398 28.88 16.34 -15.77
C CYS A 398 30.33 16.67 -15.45
N ASP A 399 30.71 17.92 -15.70
CA ASP A 399 31.99 18.43 -15.20
C ASP A 399 31.90 18.57 -13.67
N PRO A 400 32.62 17.77 -12.89
CA PRO A 400 32.51 17.80 -11.44
C PRO A 400 32.94 19.15 -10.82
N ALA A 401 33.66 20.01 -11.56
CA ALA A 401 34.06 21.32 -11.08
C ALA A 401 32.89 22.33 -11.08
N ILE A 402 31.96 22.22 -12.03
CA ILE A 402 30.93 23.26 -12.28
C ILE A 402 29.51 22.72 -12.34
N GLU A 403 29.33 21.40 -12.36
CA GLU A 403 28.04 20.74 -12.54
C GLU A 403 27.88 19.52 -11.62
N PHE A 404 26.63 19.17 -11.31
CA PHE A 404 26.25 18.01 -10.51
C PHE A 404 24.88 17.49 -10.98
N ARG A 405 24.48 16.32 -10.48
CA ARG A 405 23.11 15.78 -10.68
C ARG A 405 22.36 15.89 -9.36
N ARG A 406 21.12 16.38 -9.37
CA ARG A 406 20.31 16.56 -8.14
C ARG A 406 19.82 15.22 -7.62
N SER A 407 19.55 14.29 -8.52
CA SER A 407 19.17 12.92 -8.21
C SER A 407 20.00 11.93 -9.01
N TRP A 408 20.16 10.73 -8.45
CA TRP A 408 20.68 9.58 -9.17
C TRP A 408 19.84 9.23 -10.41
N ASN A 409 18.62 9.74 -10.57
CA ASN A 409 17.79 9.53 -11.75
C ASN A 409 17.88 10.65 -12.79
N ASP A 410 18.61 11.74 -12.50
CA ASP A 410 18.76 12.83 -13.46
C ASP A 410 19.67 12.41 -14.62
N ILE A 411 19.29 12.83 -15.82
CA ILE A 411 20.03 12.54 -17.06
C ILE A 411 20.82 13.76 -17.54
N SER A 412 20.42 14.95 -17.10
CA SER A 412 21.08 16.21 -17.37
C SER A 412 21.89 16.72 -16.16
N CYS A 413 22.88 17.53 -16.47
CA CYS A 413 23.70 18.20 -15.48
C CYS A 413 23.05 19.50 -15.02
N THR A 414 23.03 19.71 -13.71
CA THR A 414 22.64 20.98 -13.09
C THR A 414 23.91 21.75 -12.74
N LYS A 415 23.95 23.05 -13.07
CA LYS A 415 25.09 23.89 -12.68
C LYS A 415 25.17 23.99 -11.16
N LYS A 416 26.37 23.83 -10.62
CA LYS A 416 26.67 24.08 -9.23
C LYS A 416 26.44 25.55 -8.90
N LEU A 417 25.97 25.80 -7.69
CA LEU A 417 25.75 27.14 -7.20
C LEU A 417 27.08 27.88 -7.00
N LEU A 418 27.09 29.16 -7.37
CA LEU A 418 28.20 30.06 -7.10
C LEU A 418 28.34 30.30 -5.60
N PRO A 419 29.56 30.64 -5.11
CA PRO A 419 29.76 31.03 -3.72
C PRO A 419 28.78 32.14 -3.29
N GLY A 420 28.10 31.95 -2.16
CA GLY A 420 27.12 32.90 -1.60
C GLY A 420 25.65 32.65 -1.97
N ALA A 421 25.35 31.67 -2.82
CA ALA A 421 23.98 31.23 -3.05
C ALA A 421 23.52 30.24 -1.97
N TYR A 422 22.22 30.27 -1.63
CA TYR A 422 21.61 29.34 -0.68
C TYR A 422 21.65 27.91 -1.20
N CYS A 423 22.18 26.98 -0.40
CA CYS A 423 22.16 25.55 -0.70
C CYS A 423 21.43 24.78 0.41
N ASP A 424 20.67 23.76 0.00
CA ASP A 424 20.01 22.83 0.93
C ASP A 424 21.02 21.80 1.45
N VAL A 425 21.07 21.62 2.77
CA VAL A 425 22.06 20.81 3.50
C VAL A 425 21.97 19.32 3.13
N ILE A 426 20.85 18.90 2.56
CA ILE A 426 20.57 17.49 2.22
C ILE A 426 21.36 17.03 0.98
N THR A 427 21.91 17.94 0.16
CA THR A 427 22.65 17.62 -1.07
C THR A 427 24.00 18.35 -1.15
N PRO A 428 25.06 17.87 -0.46
CA PRO A 428 26.35 18.57 -0.37
C PRO A 428 27.04 18.83 -1.73
N ASP A 429 26.67 18.10 -2.79
CA ASP A 429 27.22 18.28 -4.14
C ASP A 429 26.70 19.52 -4.88
N THR A 430 25.73 20.25 -4.33
CA THR A 430 25.14 21.45 -4.98
C THR A 430 26.10 22.63 -5.11
N CYS A 431 27.18 22.67 -4.31
CA CYS A 431 28.11 23.80 -4.24
C CYS A 431 29.42 23.53 -4.99
N ALA A 432 29.92 24.52 -5.73
CA ALA A 432 31.20 24.44 -6.45
C ALA A 432 32.39 24.15 -5.51
N SER A 433 32.30 24.60 -4.26
CA SER A 433 33.30 24.36 -3.21
C SER A 433 33.23 22.97 -2.57
N GLY A 434 32.20 22.16 -2.86
CA GLY A 434 31.94 20.89 -2.16
C GLY A 434 31.53 21.04 -0.69
N LEU A 435 31.30 22.28 -0.23
CA LEU A 435 30.93 22.60 1.15
C LEU A 435 29.73 23.54 1.13
N CYS A 436 28.61 23.08 1.70
CA CYS A 436 27.52 23.95 2.11
C CYS A 436 27.88 24.60 3.44
N GLY A 437 28.32 25.86 3.39
CA GLY A 437 28.56 26.67 4.58
C GLY A 437 27.24 27.06 5.23
N GLY A 438 26.67 26.17 6.05
CA GLY A 438 25.64 26.54 7.01
C GLY A 438 26.28 27.35 8.12
N VAL A 439 25.86 28.61 8.29
CA VAL A 439 26.09 29.35 9.53
C VAL A 439 25.29 28.62 10.60
N ASP A 440 25.96 28.14 11.65
CA ASP A 440 25.36 27.40 12.76
C ASP A 440 24.04 28.04 13.25
N GLY A 441 22.99 27.21 13.31
CA GLY A 441 21.69 27.58 13.86
C GLY A 441 20.53 26.75 13.31
N GLY A 442 20.51 25.45 13.62
CA GLY A 442 19.37 24.55 13.35
C GLY A 442 19.29 23.41 14.35
#